data_AF-A0A6M4A4E5-F1
#
_entry.id   AF-A0A6M4A4E5-F1
#
_cell.length_a   1.000
_cell.length_b   1.000
_cell.length_c   1.000
_cell.angle_alpha   90.00
_cell.angle_beta   90.00
_cell.angle_gamma   90.00
#
_symmetry.space_group_name_H-M   'P 1'
#
loop_
_entity.id
_entity.type
_entity.pdbx_description
1 polymer ?
#
loop_
_entity_poly.entity_id
_entity_poly.type
_entity_poly.pdbx_seq_one_letter_code
_entity_poly.pdbx_strand_id
1 'polypeptide(L)' 'MVVAETGKLAIQHFMQKPYDLILMDMQMPEMGGIEATQLIRQIENGSSHIPIIAMTANAMNGDQQRCLDAGMDIC' A
#
# COMPACT_ATOMS: atom_id res chain seq x y z
N MET A 1 -11.09 -11.87 -3.33
CA MET A 1 -9.78 -11.29 -3.69
C MET A 1 -10.01 -10.30 -4.82
N VAL A 2 -9.59 -9.04 -4.66
CA VAL A 2 -9.65 -8.01 -5.71
C VAL A 2 -8.22 -7.72 -6.11
N VAL A 3 -7.98 -7.54 -7.40
CA VAL A 3 -6.66 -7.20 -7.94
C VAL A 3 -6.73 -5.79 -8.49
N ALA A 4 -5.75 -4.97 -8.12
CA ALA A 4 -5.56 -3.63 -8.67
C ALA A 4 -4.27 -3.64 -9.48
N GLU A 5 -4.34 -3.21 -10.74
CA GLU A 5 -3.17 -3.18 -11.63
C GLU A 5 -2.34 -1.89 -11.47
N THR A 6 -2.87 -0.90 -10.75
CA THR A 6 -2.21 0.38 -10.47
C THR A 6 -2.52 0.85 -9.06
N GLY A 7 -1.65 1.69 -8.47
CA GLY A 7 -1.89 2.30 -7.16
C GLY A 7 -3.19 3.08 -7.08
N LYS A 8 -3.61 3.72 -8.18
CA LYS A 8 -4.88 4.46 -8.27
C LYS A 8 -6.10 3.54 -8.14
N LEU A 9 -6.09 2.40 -8.82
CA LEU A 9 -7.15 1.39 -8.68
C LEU A 9 -7.18 0.82 -7.27
N ALA A 10 -6.02 0.62 -6.64
CA ALA A 10 -5.94 0.14 -5.26
C ALA A 10 -6.65 1.10 -4.29
N ILE A 11 -6.41 2.41 -4.41
CA ILE A 11 -7.08 3.43 -3.61
C ILE A 11 -8.60 3.46 -3.87
N GLN A 12 -9.02 3.37 -5.14
CA GLN A 12 -10.45 3.32 -5.48
C GLN A 12 -11.14 2.11 -4.86
N HIS A 13 -10.50 0.94 -4.94
CA HIS A 13 -11.02 -0.28 -4.34
C HIS A 13 -11.07 -0.17 -2.82
N PHE A 14 -10.03 0.38 -2.19
CA PHE A 14 -9.97 0.63 -0.75
C PHE A 14 -11.16 1.47 -0.25
N MET A 15 -11.54 2.51 -0.98
CA MET A 15 -12.67 3.37 -0.60
C MET A 15 -14.05 2.72 -0.77
N GLN A 16 -14.17 1.67 -1.58
CA GLN A 16 -15.46 1.05 -1.88
C GLN A 16 -15.91 0.04 -0.81
N LYS A 17 -14.98 -0.61 -0.12
CA LYS A 17 -15.28 -1.64 0.87
C LYS A 17 -14.13 -1.83 1.85
N PRO A 18 -14.41 -2.25 3.10
CA PRO A 18 -13.36 -2.63 4.04
C PRO A 18 -12.62 -3.88 3.56
N TYR A 19 -11.31 -3.91 3.81
CA TYR A 19 -10.45 -5.08 3.60
C TYR A 19 -9.73 -5.42 4.90
N ASP A 20 -9.45 -6.71 5.10
CA ASP A 20 -8.69 -7.17 6.27
C ASP A 20 -7.17 -7.13 6.05
N LEU A 21 -6.73 -7.06 4.78
CA LEU A 21 -5.32 -7.11 4.39
C LEU A 21 -5.12 -6.56 2.98
N ILE A 22 -4.03 -5.82 2.77
CA ILE A 22 -3.58 -5.37 1.44
C ILE A 22 -2.17 -5.90 1.19
N LEU A 23 -2.00 -6.58 0.06
CA LEU A 23 -0.69 -6.92 -0.48
C LEU A 23 -0.37 -5.90 -1.57
N MET A 24 0.69 -5.11 -1.37
CA MET A 24 1.01 -3.96 -2.21
C MET A 24 2.35 -4.14 -2.89
N ASP A 25 2.39 -4.15 -4.22
CA ASP A 25 3.66 -4.12 -4.94
C ASP A 25 4.28 -2.71 -4.85
N MET A 26 5.56 -2.67 -4.50
CA MET A 26 6.32 -1.43 -4.48
C MET A 26 6.49 -0.79 -5.86
N GLN A 27 6.66 -1.60 -6.90
CA GLN A 27 6.96 -1.18 -8.26
C GLN A 27 5.74 -1.42 -9.15
N MET A 28 4.83 -0.44 -9.16
CA MET A 28 3.69 -0.42 -10.07
C MET A 28 3.85 0.68 -11.14
N PRO A 29 3.29 0.47 -12.35
CA PRO A 29 3.25 1.50 -13.37
C PRO A 29 2.39 2.69 -12.94
N GLU A 30 2.77 3.89 -13.39
CA GLU A 30 2.13 5.18 -13.11
C GLU A 30 2.21 5.64 -11.64
N MET A 31 1.54 4.93 -10.73
CA MET A 31 1.50 5.21 -9.29
C MET A 31 2.02 4.00 -8.52
N GLY A 32 3.17 4.16 -7.87
CA GLY A 32 3.83 3.12 -7.10
C GLY A 32 3.10 2.78 -5.79
N GLY A 33 3.46 1.64 -5.19
CA GLY A 33 2.86 1.18 -3.94
C GLY A 33 3.11 2.09 -2.74
N ILE A 34 4.23 2.80 -2.74
CA ILE A 34 4.59 3.79 -1.70
C ILE A 34 3.57 4.94 -1.68
N GLU A 35 3.36 5.59 -2.82
CA GLU A 35 2.43 6.71 -2.95
C GLU A 35 0.99 6.26 -2.67
N ALA A 36 0.61 5.09 -3.18
CA ALA A 36 -0.71 4.51 -2.90
C ALA A 36 -0.92 4.26 -1.40
N THR A 37 0.09 3.74 -0.71
CA THR A 37 0.03 3.51 0.74
C THR A 37 -0.13 4.80 1.52
N GLN A 38 0.65 5.83 1.19
CA GLN A 38 0.54 7.15 1.84
C GLN A 38 -0.87 7.73 1.69
N LEU A 39 -1.47 7.64 0.50
CA LEU A 39 -2.83 8.10 0.26
C LEU A 39 -3.87 7.26 1.02
N ILE A 40 -3.71 5.94 1.06
CA ILE A 40 -4.57 5.05 1.85
C ILE A 40 -4.52 5.44 3.33
N ARG A 41 -3.32 5.66 3.90
CA ARG A 41 -3.17 6.10 5.29
C ARG A 41 -3.79 7.47 5.57
N GLN A 42 -3.72 8.40 4.62
CA GLN A 42 -4.42 9.68 4.72
C GLN A 42 -5.95 9.51 4.74
N ILE A 43 -6.49 8.58 3.93
CA ILE A 43 -7.93 8.29 3.87
C ILE A 43 -8.40 7.59 5.15
N GLU A 44 -7.60 6.68 5.70
CA GLU A 44 -7.89 5.97 6.95
C GLU A 44 -8.12 6.93 8.13
N ASN A 45 -7.39 8.05 8.15
CA ASN A 45 -7.52 9.13 9.13
C ASN A 45 -7.64 8.62 10.60
N GLY A 46 -6.97 7.50 10.91
CA GLY A 46 -6.96 6.85 12.23
C GLY A 46 -8.23 6.09 12.63
N SER A 47 -9.24 5.97 11.76
CA SER A 47 -10.52 5.30 12.08
C SER A 47 -10.52 3.80 11.76
N SER A 48 -9.69 3.38 10.83
CA SER A 48 -9.49 1.98 10.44
C SER A 48 -8.04 1.82 10.03
N HIS A 49 -7.33 0.84 10.58
CA HIS A 49 -5.95 0.54 10.19
C HIS A 49 -5.93 -0.83 9.53
N ILE A 50 -5.80 -0.85 8.22
CA ILE A 50 -5.71 -2.08 7.44
C ILE A 50 -4.24 -2.43 7.29
N PRO A 51 -3.81 -3.65 7.64
CA PRO A 51 -2.44 -4.08 7.44
C PRO A 51 -2.05 -4.03 5.95
N ILE A 52 -0.96 -3.34 5.63
CA ILE A 52 -0.39 -3.27 4.29
C ILE A 52 0.97 -3.96 4.28
N ILE A 53 1.07 -5.06 3.53
CA ILE A 53 2.30 -5.83 3.36
C ILE A 53 2.89 -5.50 2.00
N ALA A 54 4.12 -4.99 2.00
CA ALA A 54 4.87 -4.77 0.77
C ALA A 54 5.20 -6.13 0.13
N MET A 55 4.91 -6.26 -1.15
CA MET A 55 5.46 -7.29 -2.00
C MET A 55 6.65 -6.68 -2.72
N THR A 56 7.86 -6.97 -2.24
CA THR A 56 9.11 -6.58 -2.89
C THR A 56 9.92 -7.82 -3.24
N ALA A 57 10.50 -7.84 -4.44
CA ALA A 57 11.46 -8.87 -4.84
C ALA A 57 12.88 -8.58 -4.30
N ASN A 58 13.13 -7.37 -3.78
CA ASN A 58 14.45 -6.95 -3.33
C ASN A 58 14.32 -5.90 -2.19
N ALA A 59 14.24 -6.36 -0.94
CA ALA A 59 14.25 -5.51 0.25
C ALA A 59 15.69 -5.10 0.60
N MET A 60 16.35 -4.34 -0.28
CA MET A 60 17.63 -3.72 0.10
C MET A 60 17.36 -2.73 1.23
N ASN A 61 18.24 -2.65 2.23
CA ASN A 61 18.01 -1.90 3.49
C ASN A 61 17.45 -0.47 3.32
N GLY A 62 17.79 0.23 2.24
CA GLY A 62 17.27 1.58 1.96
C GLY A 62 15.80 1.61 1.50
N ASP A 63 15.32 0.55 0.87
CA ASP A 63 13.92 0.45 0.43
C ASP A 63 13.00 0.03 1.59
N GLN A 64 13.50 -0.78 2.53
CA GLN A 64 12.73 -1.18 3.71
C GLN A 64 12.32 0.02 4.56
N GLN A 65 13.23 0.97 4.80
CA GLN A 65 12.89 2.20 5.53
C GLN A 65 11.86 3.04 4.79
N ARG A 66 11.98 3.18 3.46
CA ARG A 66 11.05 3.97 2.65
C ARG A 66 9.63 3.40 2.68
N CYS A 67 9.48 2.09 2.70
CA CYS A 67 8.18 1.42 2.85
C CYS A 67 7.55 1.67 4.23
N LEU A 68 8.34 1.50 5.30
CA LEU A 68 7.87 1.73 6.67
C LEU A 68 7.49 3.20 6.88
N ASP A 69 8.30 4.14 6.37
CA ASP A 69 8.03 5.58 6.43
C ASP A 69 6.79 5.98 5.63
N ALA A 70 6.46 5.21 4.57
CA ALA A 70 5.22 5.40 3.81
C ALA A 70 3.97 4.93 4.57
N GLY A 71 4.15 4.14 5.64
CA GLY A 71 3.09 3.55 6.44
C GLY A 71 2.75 2.11 6.07
N MET A 72 3.65 1.37 5.42
CA MET A 72 3.50 -0.09 5.28
C MET A 72 3.83 -0.76 6.62
N ASP A 73 3.11 -1.84 6.96
CA ASP A 73 3.30 -2.57 8.22
C ASP A 73 4.41 -3.61 8.13
N ILE A 74 4.62 -4.17 6.93
CA ILE A 74 5.63 -5.20 6.65
C ILE A 74 6.26 -4.87 5.29
N CYS A 75 7.58 -5.02 5.20
CA CYS A 75 8.39 -4.68 4.02
C CYS A 75 9.23 -5.87 3.58
#